data_AF-A0A350V2J3-F1
#
_entry.id   AF-A0A350V2J3-F1
#
_cell.length_a   1.000
_cell.length_b   1.000
_cell.length_c   1.000
_cell.angle_alpha   90.00
_cell.angle_beta   90.00
_cell.angle_gamma   90.00
#
_symmetry.space_group_name_H-M   'P 1'
#
loop_
_entity.id
_entity.type
_entity.pdbx_description
1 polymer ?
#
loop_
_entity_poly.entity_id
_entity_poly.type
_entity_poly.pdbx_seq_one_letter_code
_entity_poly.pdbx_strand_id
1 'polypeptide(L)'
;MKKNLFIILILVSIIHIFNIKTSSSQVGELWIQRYNGTGDSTDYANAMVVDAAGNVYVTGGSLSFGAPYYDCVTIKYNSDGMVQWLQRYNG
;
A
#
# COMPACT_ATOMS: atom_id res chain seq x y z
N MET A 1 -8.76 -36.85 -39.25
CA MET A 1 -7.97 -35.60 -39.09
C MET A 1 -8.79 -34.43 -38.52
N LYS A 2 -9.95 -34.06 -39.09
CA LYS A 2 -10.74 -32.90 -38.61
C LYS A 2 -11.26 -32.99 -37.15
N LYS A 3 -11.62 -34.19 -36.67
CA LYS A 3 -12.07 -34.40 -35.27
C LYS A 3 -10.97 -34.13 -34.24
N ASN A 4 -9.74 -34.55 -34.52
CA ASN A 4 -8.62 -34.36 -33.59
C ASN A 4 -8.22 -32.87 -33.49
N LEU A 5 -8.31 -32.14 -34.61
CA LEU A 5 -8.09 -30.70 -34.65
C LEU A 5 -9.13 -29.94 -33.81
N PHE A 6 -10.40 -30.36 -33.87
CA PHE A 6 -11.48 -29.75 -33.08
C PHE A 6 -11.28 -29.96 -31.57
N ILE A 7 -10.84 -31.16 -31.15
CA ILE A 7 -10.57 -31.46 -29.75
C ILE A 7 -9.38 -30.64 -29.22
N ILE A 8 -8.31 -30.49 -30.01
CA ILE A 8 -7.14 -29.68 -29.62
C ILE A 8 -7.53 -28.20 -29.44
N LEU A 9 -8.38 -27.65 -30.31
CA LEU A 9 -8.85 -26.27 -30.19
C LEU A 9 -9.70 -26.03 -28.93
N ILE A 10 -10.49 -27.02 -28.51
CA ILE A 10 -11.25 -26.96 -27.24
C ILE A 10 -10.29 -27.00 -26.04
N LEU A 11 -9.29 -27.88 -26.07
CA LEU A 11 -8.32 -27.97 -24.98
C LEU A 11 -7.47 -26.70 -24.84
N VAL A 12 -7.05 -26.10 -25.96
CA VAL A 12 -6.29 -24.83 -25.96
C VAL A 12 -7.14 -23.68 -25.42
N SER A 13 -8.41 -23.58 -25.81
CA SER A 13 -9.29 -22.52 -25.33
C SER A 13 -9.62 -22.67 -23.84
N ILE A 14 -9.77 -23.89 -23.32
CA ILE A 14 -9.94 -24.16 -21.89
C ILE A 14 -8.69 -23.71 -21.09
N ILE A 15 -7.47 -24.00 -21.57
CA ILE A 15 -6.22 -23.57 -20.92
C ILE A 15 -6.12 -22.04 -20.83
N HIS A 16 -6.58 -21.31 -21.85
CA HIS A 16 -6.59 -19.85 -21.82
C HIS A 16 -7.59 -19.29 -20.79
N ILE A 17 -8.75 -19.93 -20.63
CA ILE A 17 -9.77 -19.52 -19.65
C ILE A 17 -9.27 -19.72 -18.21
N PHE A 18 -8.52 -20.79 -17.93
CA PHE A 18 -7.93 -21.06 -16.61
C PHE A 18 -6.88 -20.03 -16.15
N ASN A 19 -6.35 -19.20 -17.05
CA ASN A 19 -5.36 -18.17 -16.74
C ASN A 19 -5.96 -16.76 -16.60
N ILE A 20 -7.27 -16.62 -16.71
CA ILE A 20 -7.94 -15.33 -16.53
C ILE A 20 -7.94 -15.01 -15.03
N LYS A 21 -6.97 -14.20 -14.59
CA LYS A 21 -7.01 -13.58 -13.27
C LYS A 21 -8.14 -12.55 -13.28
N THR A 22 -9.25 -12.87 -12.62
CA THR A 22 -10.31 -11.89 -12.39
C THR A 22 -9.83 -10.89 -11.36
N SER A 23 -9.58 -9.65 -11.78
CA SER A 23 -9.47 -8.54 -10.82
C SER A 23 -10.86 -8.34 -10.24
N SER A 24 -11.08 -8.78 -8.99
CA SER A 24 -12.29 -8.41 -8.27
C SER A 24 -12.33 -6.88 -8.17
N SER A 25 -13.33 -6.25 -8.78
CA SER A 25 -13.55 -4.80 -8.69
C SER A 25 -14.06 -4.34 -7.32
N GLN A 26 -14.13 -5.24 -6.35
CA GLN A 26 -14.53 -4.90 -5.00
C GLN A 26 -13.35 -4.23 -4.30
N VAL A 27 -13.56 -2.99 -3.86
CA VAL A 27 -12.59 -2.27 -3.03
C VAL A 27 -12.48 -3.03 -1.72
N GLY A 28 -11.37 -3.75 -1.55
CA GLY A 28 -10.94 -4.34 -0.29
C GLY A 28 -9.86 -3.48 0.35
N GLU A 29 -9.82 -3.46 1.68
CA GLU A 29 -8.69 -2.89 2.41
C GLU A 29 -7.41 -3.69 2.08
N LEU A 30 -6.40 -3.01 1.53
CA LEU A 30 -5.11 -3.65 1.25
C LEU A 30 -4.26 -3.73 2.52
N TRP A 31 -4.20 -2.64 3.28
CA TRP A 31 -3.48 -2.54 4.55
C TRP A 31 -3.91 -1.32 5.37
N ILE A 32 -3.65 -1.37 6.68
CA ILE A 32 -3.71 -0.23 7.61
C ILE A 32 -2.36 -0.09 8.31
N GLN A 33 -1.88 1.15 8.42
CA GLN A 33 -0.77 1.51 9.28
C GLN A 33 -1.19 2.60 10.26
N ARG A 34 -0.78 2.46 11.51
CA ARG A 34 -0.95 3.47 12.55
C ARG A 34 0.41 3.88 13.07
N TYR A 35 0.67 5.17 13.08
CA TYR A 35 1.85 5.74 13.71
C TYR A 35 1.49 6.21 15.12
N ASN A 36 2.31 5.83 16.10
CA ASN A 36 2.27 6.38 17.46
C ASN A 36 3.68 6.87 17.81
N GLY A 37 3.80 8.16 18.09
CA GLY A 37 5.04 8.80 18.51
C GLY A 37 5.46 8.41 19.92
N THR A 38 6.63 8.88 20.35
CA THR A 38 7.16 8.59 21.71
C THR A 38 6.40 9.32 22.81
N GLY A 39 5.68 10.38 22.48
CA GLY A 39 4.87 11.13 23.45
C GLY A 39 3.58 10.43 23.86
N ASP A 40 3.21 9.32 23.20
CA ASP A 40 1.94 8.60 23.42
C ASP A 40 0.75 9.56 23.52
N SER A 41 0.74 10.55 22.62
CA SER A 41 -0.18 11.69 22.63
C SER A 41 -0.80 11.85 21.25
N THR A 42 -1.33 13.03 20.96
CA THR A 42 -1.94 13.29 19.66
C THR A 42 -0.87 13.25 18.55
N ASP A 43 -1.12 12.44 17.54
CA ASP A 43 -0.38 12.42 16.28
C ASP A 43 -1.39 12.67 15.14
N TYR A 44 -1.00 13.45 14.15
CA TYR A 44 -1.88 13.75 13.02
C TYR A 44 -1.13 13.74 11.68
N ALA A 45 -1.82 13.28 10.64
CA ALA A 45 -1.37 13.41 9.26
C ALA A 45 -1.87 14.74 8.68
N ASN A 46 -0.99 15.50 8.02
CA ASN A 46 -1.34 16.73 7.30
C ASN A 46 -1.43 16.53 5.79
N ALA A 47 -0.57 15.68 5.22
CA ALA A 47 -0.56 15.43 3.79
C ALA A 47 -0.11 13.99 3.48
N MET A 48 -0.58 13.49 2.33
CA MET A 48 -0.24 12.19 1.79
C MET A 48 -0.12 12.24 0.27
N VAL A 49 0.91 11.59 -0.29
CA VAL A 49 1.09 11.42 -1.74
C VAL A 49 1.48 9.99 -2.07
N VAL A 50 1.20 9.56 -3.30
CA VAL A 50 1.58 8.24 -3.83
C VAL A 50 2.45 8.44 -5.06
N ASP A 51 3.60 7.76 -5.13
CA ASP A 51 4.48 7.81 -6.29
C ASP A 51 4.08 6.81 -7.39
N ALA A 52 4.75 6.87 -8.54
CA ALA A 52 4.45 5.98 -9.68
C ALA A 52 4.75 4.49 -9.41
N ALA A 53 5.54 4.18 -8.37
CA ALA A 53 5.82 2.81 -7.93
C ALA A 53 4.82 2.33 -6.86
N GLY A 54 3.84 3.15 -6.48
CA GLY A 54 2.86 2.83 -5.45
C GLY A 54 3.37 3.02 -4.03
N ASN A 55 4.52 3.67 -3.82
CA ASN A 55 4.94 4.02 -2.47
C ASN A 55 4.10 5.18 -1.94
N VAL A 56 3.71 5.10 -0.68
CA VAL A 56 2.91 6.12 0.01
C VAL A 56 3.82 6.94 0.92
N TYR A 57 3.72 8.25 0.85
CA TYR A 57 4.44 9.18 1.71
C TYR A 57 3.43 9.94 2.54
N VAL A 58 3.56 9.91 3.86
CA VAL A 58 2.68 10.60 4.81
C VAL A 58 3.53 11.56 5.61
N THR A 59 3.07 12.80 5.78
CA THR A 59 3.73 13.79 6.65
C THR A 59 2.72 14.42 7.60
N GLY A 60 3.17 14.78 8.80
CA GLY A 60 2.37 15.53 9.76
C GLY A 60 3.06 15.78 11.09
N GLY A 61 2.29 16.07 12.13
CA GLY A 61 2.81 16.44 13.45
C GLY A 61 2.74 15.28 14.45
N SER A 62 3.77 15.17 15.28
CA SER A 62 3.80 14.23 16.41
C SER A 62 4.49 14.81 17.64
N LEU A 63 3.93 14.57 18.82
CA LEU A 63 4.56 14.96 20.09
C LEU A 63 5.56 13.90 20.56
N SER A 64 6.76 14.35 20.95
CA SER A 64 7.73 13.53 21.68
C SER A 64 7.44 13.55 23.18
N PHE A 65 7.91 12.53 23.92
CA PHE A 65 7.79 12.48 25.38
C PHE A 65 8.43 13.73 26.02
N GLY A 66 7.63 14.48 26.78
CA GLY A 66 8.08 15.70 27.46
C GLY A 66 8.32 16.91 26.54
N ALA A 67 8.01 16.82 25.24
CA ALA A 67 8.15 17.94 24.32
C ALA A 67 6.95 18.90 24.43
N PRO A 68 7.18 20.22 24.45
CA PRO A 68 6.11 21.21 24.45
C PRO A 68 5.54 21.49 23.05
N TYR A 69 6.20 21.02 21.98
CA TYR A 69 5.86 21.31 20.58
C TYR A 69 5.86 20.05 19.74
N TYR A 70 5.09 20.09 18.64
CA TYR A 70 5.03 19.03 17.65
C TYR A 70 6.29 19.00 16.80
N ASP A 71 6.85 17.81 16.61
CA ASP A 71 7.87 17.55 15.61
C ASP A 71 7.19 17.21 14.27
N CYS A 72 7.84 17.55 13.15
CA CYS A 72 7.39 17.08 11.85
C CYS A 72 7.86 15.64 11.64
N VAL A 73 6.94 14.74 11.32
CA VAL A 73 7.25 13.34 10.98
C VAL A 73 6.86 13.08 9.54
N THR A 74 7.77 12.46 8.78
CA THR A 74 7.48 11.94 7.44
C THR A 74 7.80 10.45 7.39
N ILE A 75 6.88 9.65 6.85
CA ILE A 75 7.00 8.20 6.73
C ILE A 75 6.79 7.82 5.27
N LYS A 76 7.67 6.95 4.75
CA LYS A 76 7.46 6.27 3.48
C LYS A 76 7.05 4.83 3.72
N TYR A 77 5.95 4.41 3.11
CA TYR A 77 5.51 3.02 2.99
C TYR A 77 5.68 2.53 1.56
N ASN A 78 5.97 1.24 1.36
CA ASN A 78 5.87 0.63 0.04
C ASN A 78 4.40 0.31 -0.31
N SER A 79 4.15 -0.24 -1.50
CA SER A 79 2.80 -0.61 -1.97
C SER A 79 2.07 -1.60 -1.05
N ASP A 80 2.83 -2.40 -0.29
CA ASP A 80 2.31 -3.40 0.66
C ASP A 80 2.11 -2.84 2.08
N GLY A 81 2.33 -1.53 2.27
CA GLY A 81 2.16 -0.87 3.56
C GLY A 81 3.33 -1.07 4.54
N MET A 82 4.48 -1.57 4.08
CA MET A 82 5.69 -1.68 4.92
C MET A 82 6.47 -0.37 4.95
N VAL A 83 6.84 0.07 6.15
CA VAL A 83 7.71 1.23 6.35
C VAL A 83 9.05 1.00 5.66
N GLN A 84 9.41 1.88 4.72
CA GLN A 84 10.71 1.92 4.07
C GLN A 84 11.67 2.83 4.84
N TRP A 85 11.16 3.95 5.33
CA TRP A 85 11.87 4.83 6.25
C TRP A 85 10.90 5.73 7.00
N LEU A 86 11.39 6.29 8.11
CA LEU A 86 10.73 7.29 8.92
C LEU A 86 11.75 8.36 9.28
N GLN A 87 11.36 9.63 9.14
CA GLN A 87 12.19 10.77 9.54
C GLN A 87 11.37 11.70 10.42
N ARG A 88 11.99 12.14 11.52
CA ARG A 88 11.46 13.13 12.45
C ARG A 88 12.37 14.35 12.43
N TYR A 89 11.77 15.52 12.39
CA TYR A 89 12.43 16.81 12.40
C TYR A 89 11.92 17.64 13.58
N ASN A 90 12.80 17.83 14.55
CA ASN A 90 12.63 18.79 15.63
C ASN A 90 13.22 20.13 15.15
N GLY A 91 12.40 21.18 15.16
CA GLY A 91 12.83 22.54 14.80
C GLY A 91 13.83 23.13 15.78
#